data_AF-A0A0G0SY94-F1
#
_entry.id   AF-A0A0G0SY94-F1
#
_cell.length_a   1.000
_cell.length_b   1.000
_cell.length_c   1.000
_cell.angle_alpha   90.00
_cell.angle_beta   90.00
_cell.angle_gamma   90.00
#
_symmetry.space_group_name_H-M   'P 1'
#
loop_
_entity.id
_entity.type
_entity.pdbx_description
1 polymer ?
#
loop_
_entity_poly.entity_id
_entity_poly.type
_entity_poly.pdbx_seq_one_letter_code
_entity_poly.pdbx_strand_id
1 'polypeptide(L)'
;MEINIEKINTNPITAERILGMYKIDRQDHVSYEHYLKSKKLFESKINNSEIETKNENLLLETKNKILKQPENKIATYIVKALEDDNIEIQRIGASLVENAPKDQREDLYILVHKKVIDGLNNKDVHIQRIAMNMIQFVPENMQEQLKEITLEKIIEVFNSHNVDEWRVMAKKINLVPHREQDNLRDIVYEKIVDALNKNDLRIQRLAAVMVRYAPTSKQTELEHIVREKFELAKRNGMFKEIVRSSLYLKSERKSDSTFSREVFAKTGSDTTLLLGKQFKDNLILRHIEEPCFSAWRKAYESHNNWSMAGFDYVPIEPVYSFRYDHESKLVNVASGVLDINLEEWHAFSGNTFRDDLDKQKSKILAVLKDLNIDHGHPNDSNFCLRFHRDKDGSVDISKVPRIYLIDFDKAVKL
;
A
#
# COMPACT_ATOMS: atom_id res chain seq x y z
N MET A 1 -32.62 -37.84 -14.72
CA MET A 1 -32.85 -36.64 -13.88
C MET A 1 -31.99 -35.55 -14.49
N GLU A 2 -32.55 -34.83 -15.46
CA GLU A 2 -31.85 -33.80 -16.22
C GLU A 2 -31.71 -32.56 -15.36
N ILE A 3 -30.48 -32.06 -15.21
CA ILE A 3 -30.18 -30.85 -14.48
C ILE A 3 -30.51 -29.68 -15.41
N ASN A 4 -31.53 -28.92 -15.00
CA ASN A 4 -32.05 -27.77 -15.71
C ASN A 4 -31.03 -26.61 -15.64
N ILE A 5 -30.25 -26.43 -16.70
CA ILE A 5 -29.38 -25.27 -16.89
C ILE A 5 -30.26 -24.14 -17.44
N GLU A 6 -31.03 -23.49 -16.57
CA GLU A 6 -31.76 -22.28 -16.94
C GLU A 6 -31.08 -21.02 -16.39
N LYS A 7 -30.71 -20.16 -17.34
CA LYS A 7 -30.48 -18.70 -17.25
C LYS A 7 -29.17 -18.24 -16.62
N ILE A 8 -28.07 -18.53 -17.33
CA ILE A 8 -26.97 -17.56 -17.41
C ILE A 8 -27.54 -16.33 -18.12
N ASN A 9 -27.74 -15.26 -17.36
CA ASN A 9 -28.22 -13.97 -17.85
C ASN A 9 -27.10 -13.30 -18.68
N THR A 10 -26.89 -13.76 -19.92
CA THR A 10 -25.96 -13.16 -20.90
C THR A 10 -26.58 -11.92 -21.54
N ASN A 11 -27.08 -10.99 -20.73
CA ASN A 11 -27.43 -9.68 -21.26
C ASN A 11 -26.13 -8.91 -21.55
N PRO A 12 -25.86 -8.52 -22.80
CA PRO A 12 -24.69 -7.71 -23.11
C PRO A 12 -24.74 -6.43 -22.27
N ILE A 13 -23.65 -6.15 -21.56
CA ILE A 13 -23.53 -4.93 -20.75
C ILE A 13 -23.58 -3.75 -21.73
N THR A 14 -24.63 -2.93 -21.65
CA THR A 14 -24.76 -1.71 -22.46
C THR A 14 -23.59 -0.77 -22.17
N ALA A 15 -23.17 0.04 -23.15
CA ALA A 15 -22.10 1.02 -22.98
C ALA A 15 -22.31 1.94 -21.76
N GLU A 16 -23.55 2.33 -21.48
CA GLU A 16 -23.92 3.15 -20.32
C GLU A 16 -23.66 2.42 -18.98
N ARG A 17 -23.99 1.12 -18.92
CA ARG A 17 -23.70 0.27 -17.76
C ARG A 17 -22.20 0.06 -17.57
N ILE A 18 -21.42 -0.10 -18.64
CA ILE A 18 -19.95 -0.16 -18.57
C ILE A 18 -19.39 1.14 -17.99
N LEU A 19 -19.81 2.30 -18.51
CA LEU A 19 -19.41 3.60 -17.99
C LEU A 19 -19.80 3.78 -16.52
N GLY A 20 -20.97 3.25 -16.12
CA GLY A 20 -21.43 3.22 -14.74
C GLY A 20 -20.49 2.49 -13.79
N MET A 21 -19.83 1.42 -14.24
CA MET A 21 -18.89 0.65 -13.40
C MET A 21 -17.62 1.43 -13.01
N TYR A 22 -17.29 2.49 -13.77
CA TYR A 22 -16.13 3.34 -13.53
C TYR A 22 -16.47 4.63 -12.77
N LYS A 23 -17.75 4.86 -12.46
CA LYS A 23 -18.17 6.03 -11.68
C LYS A 23 -17.79 5.87 -10.21
N ILE A 24 -17.27 6.96 -9.65
CA ILE A 24 -16.89 7.05 -8.25
C ILE A 24 -17.57 8.27 -7.66
N ASP A 25 -18.36 8.07 -6.61
CA ASP A 25 -19.13 9.14 -5.95
C ASP A 25 -18.24 10.35 -5.67
N ARG A 26 -18.66 11.58 -6.04
CA ARG A 26 -17.92 12.85 -5.87
C ARG A 26 -16.55 12.92 -6.55
N GLN A 27 -16.29 12.00 -7.45
CA GLN A 27 -15.19 11.97 -8.37
C GLN A 27 -15.79 12.06 -9.78
N ASP A 28 -16.59 13.10 -10.03
CA ASP A 28 -17.34 13.25 -11.29
C ASP A 28 -16.44 13.73 -12.45
N HIS A 29 -15.26 14.28 -12.13
CA HIS A 29 -14.21 14.61 -13.11
C HIS A 29 -13.44 13.37 -13.61
N VAL A 30 -13.80 12.18 -13.12
CA VAL A 30 -13.12 10.88 -13.29
C VAL A 30 -13.85 10.04 -14.30
N SER A 31 -14.23 10.66 -15.42
CA SER A 31 -14.91 9.93 -16.47
C SER A 31 -13.91 8.94 -17.08
N TYR A 32 -14.35 7.70 -17.27
CA TYR A 32 -13.65 6.71 -18.11
C TYR A 32 -13.31 7.29 -19.50
N GLU A 33 -14.02 8.33 -19.95
CA GLU A 33 -13.70 9.08 -21.15
C GLU A 33 -12.34 9.80 -21.09
N HIS A 34 -11.96 10.38 -19.94
CA HIS A 34 -10.61 10.94 -19.76
C HIS A 34 -9.54 9.87 -19.86
N TYR A 35 -9.79 8.71 -19.24
CA TYR A 35 -8.93 7.54 -19.36
C TYR A 35 -8.79 7.11 -20.83
N LEU A 36 -9.90 7.00 -21.57
CA LEU A 36 -9.89 6.64 -22.99
C LEU A 36 -9.14 7.66 -23.86
N LYS A 37 -9.21 8.96 -23.55
CA LYS A 37 -8.43 10.01 -24.25
C LYS A 37 -6.93 9.80 -24.02
N SER A 38 -6.50 9.56 -22.78
CA SER A 38 -5.09 9.24 -22.47
C SER A 38 -4.64 7.95 -23.14
N LYS A 39 -5.48 6.91 -23.15
CA LYS A 39 -5.20 5.63 -23.80
C LYS A 39 -4.97 5.78 -25.30
N LYS A 40 -5.86 6.48 -26.01
CA LYS A 40 -5.69 6.76 -27.45
C LYS A 40 -4.39 7.50 -27.76
N LEU A 41 -4.02 8.49 -26.94
CA LEU A 41 -2.77 9.25 -27.10
C LEU A 41 -1.53 8.39 -26.82
N PHE A 42 -1.61 7.47 -25.87
CA PHE A 42 -0.53 6.55 -25.54
C PHE A 42 -0.34 5.51 -26.67
N GLU A 43 -1.43 4.91 -27.14
CA GLU A 43 -1.43 3.91 -28.21
C GLU A 43 -1.02 4.49 -29.57
N SER A 44 -1.40 5.74 -29.88
CA SER A 44 -1.00 6.40 -31.13
C SER A 44 0.50 6.72 -31.18
N LYS A 45 1.15 6.92 -30.03
CA LYS A 45 2.59 7.12 -29.95
C LYS A 45 3.38 5.81 -30.12
N ILE A 46 2.79 4.68 -29.73
CA ILE A 46 3.41 3.35 -29.92
C ILE A 46 3.42 2.94 -31.40
N ASN A 47 2.44 3.38 -32.20
CA ASN A 47 2.38 3.05 -33.63
C ASN A 47 3.39 3.81 -34.53
N ASN A 48 4.15 4.76 -34.00
CA ASN A 48 5.13 5.57 -34.76
C ASN A 48 6.59 5.37 -34.32
N SER A 49 6.87 4.33 -33.54
CA SER A 49 8.23 3.98 -33.15
C SER A 49 8.30 2.48 -32.94
N GLU A 50 9.12 1.81 -33.74
CA GLU A 50 9.71 0.51 -33.39
C GLU A 50 10.44 0.69 -32.05
N ILE A 51 9.74 0.50 -30.94
CA ILE A 51 10.34 0.54 -29.62
C ILE A 51 10.73 -0.90 -29.29
N GLU A 52 12.05 -1.11 -29.36
CA GLU A 52 12.74 -2.23 -28.77
C GLU A 52 12.18 -2.53 -27.38
N THR A 53 11.54 -3.69 -27.28
CA THR A 53 11.28 -4.39 -26.02
C THR A 53 12.59 -4.67 -25.31
N LYS A 54 12.92 -3.82 -24.33
CA LYS A 54 13.73 -4.16 -23.15
C LYS A 54 13.57 -3.04 -22.13
N ASN A 55 12.77 -3.28 -21.11
CA ASN A 55 13.21 -3.20 -19.71
C ASN A 55 12.01 -3.51 -18.81
N GLU A 56 12.19 -4.63 -18.12
CA GLU A 56 11.35 -5.16 -17.06
C GLU A 56 11.59 -4.30 -15.78
N ASN A 57 10.82 -4.56 -14.73
CA ASN A 57 10.83 -3.81 -13.46
C ASN A 57 12.25 -3.72 -12.84
N LEU A 58 12.81 -2.57 -12.45
CA LEU A 58 14.21 -2.44 -11.97
C LEU A 58 14.53 -3.39 -10.80
N LEU A 59 13.57 -3.63 -9.89
CA LEU A 59 13.70 -4.55 -8.77
C LEU A 59 13.63 -6.02 -9.24
N LEU A 60 12.66 -6.35 -10.10
CA LEU A 60 12.51 -7.67 -10.69
C LEU A 60 13.65 -8.00 -11.66
N GLU A 61 14.14 -7.02 -12.41
CA GLU A 61 15.30 -7.03 -13.29
C GLU A 61 16.54 -7.26 -12.47
N THR A 62 16.75 -6.51 -11.39
CA THR A 62 17.91 -6.74 -10.52
C THR A 62 17.90 -8.17 -10.00
N LYS A 63 16.76 -8.64 -9.49
CA LYS A 63 16.58 -10.02 -9.04
C LYS A 63 16.84 -11.03 -10.17
N ASN A 64 16.20 -10.88 -11.32
CA ASN A 64 16.33 -11.77 -12.47
C ASN A 64 17.75 -11.73 -13.04
N LYS A 65 18.39 -10.57 -13.07
CA LYS A 65 19.74 -10.35 -13.55
C LYS A 65 20.73 -11.08 -12.66
N ILE A 66 20.57 -11.03 -11.34
CA ILE A 66 21.36 -11.81 -10.37
C ILE A 66 21.13 -13.30 -10.61
N LEU A 67 19.88 -13.75 -10.62
CA LEU A 67 19.52 -15.18 -10.71
C LEU A 67 19.85 -15.82 -12.07
N LYS A 68 19.92 -15.05 -13.16
CA LYS A 68 20.33 -15.53 -14.49
C LYS A 68 21.85 -15.60 -14.67
N GLN A 69 22.65 -15.15 -13.70
CA GLN A 69 24.10 -15.25 -13.81
C GLN A 69 24.59 -16.69 -13.62
N PRO A 70 25.74 -17.05 -14.23
CA PRO A 70 26.49 -18.24 -13.82
C PRO A 70 26.75 -18.22 -12.32
N GLU A 71 26.72 -19.40 -11.69
CA GLU A 71 26.84 -19.57 -10.22
C GLU A 71 28.03 -18.81 -9.62
N ASN A 72 29.19 -18.88 -10.27
CA ASN A 72 30.43 -18.20 -9.85
C ASN A 72 30.40 -16.67 -9.97
N LYS A 73 29.35 -16.08 -10.56
CA LYS A 73 29.17 -14.63 -10.70
C LYS A 73 28.03 -14.08 -9.85
N ILE A 74 27.19 -14.94 -9.26
CA ILE A 74 26.02 -14.52 -8.49
C ILE A 74 26.44 -13.58 -7.34
N ALA A 75 27.46 -13.95 -6.57
CA ALA A 75 27.95 -13.12 -5.46
C ALA A 75 28.41 -11.73 -5.91
N THR A 76 29.09 -11.61 -7.05
CA THR A 76 29.53 -10.32 -7.59
C THR A 76 28.35 -9.39 -7.86
N TYR A 77 27.24 -9.92 -8.35
CA TYR A 77 26.04 -9.12 -8.59
C TYR A 77 25.26 -8.81 -7.31
N ILE A 78 25.29 -9.71 -6.32
CA ILE A 78 24.76 -9.43 -4.99
C ILE A 78 25.52 -8.27 -4.33
N VAL A 79 26.86 -8.27 -4.40
CA VAL A 79 27.68 -7.14 -3.90
C VAL A 79 27.26 -5.83 -4.56
N LYS A 80 27.13 -5.80 -5.90
CA LYS A 80 26.66 -4.61 -6.62
C LYS A 80 25.29 -4.13 -6.15
N ALA A 81 24.36 -5.04 -5.88
CA ALA A 81 23.04 -4.68 -5.36
C ALA A 81 23.12 -4.16 -3.91
N LEU A 82 23.97 -4.75 -3.06
CA LEU A 82 24.20 -4.30 -1.69
C LEU A 82 24.93 -2.94 -1.62
N GLU A 83 25.71 -2.60 -2.63
CA GLU A 83 26.43 -1.33 -2.74
C GLU A 83 25.61 -0.20 -3.37
N ASP A 84 24.44 -0.50 -3.93
CA ASP A 84 23.54 0.49 -4.53
C ASP A 84 23.04 1.51 -3.50
N ASP A 85 22.83 2.77 -3.90
CA ASP A 85 22.31 3.82 -3.02
C ASP A 85 20.83 3.59 -2.64
N ASN A 86 20.11 2.80 -3.44
CA ASN A 86 18.72 2.45 -3.18
C ASN A 86 18.61 1.27 -2.21
N ILE A 87 18.11 1.54 -1.00
CA ILE A 87 17.92 0.55 0.07
C ILE A 87 17.01 -0.64 -0.34
N GLU A 88 16.11 -0.48 -1.32
CA GLU A 88 15.33 -1.61 -1.84
C GLU A 88 16.16 -2.55 -2.73
N ILE A 89 17.09 -2.00 -3.51
CA ILE A 89 18.06 -2.79 -4.28
C ILE A 89 18.99 -3.53 -3.31
N GLN A 90 19.42 -2.88 -2.23
CA GLN A 90 20.17 -3.53 -1.15
C GLN A 90 19.38 -4.68 -0.52
N ARG A 91 18.08 -4.47 -0.24
CA ARG A 91 17.20 -5.52 0.30
C ARG A 91 17.08 -6.73 -0.65
N ILE A 92 17.03 -6.51 -1.96
CA ILE A 92 17.04 -7.60 -2.95
C ILE A 92 18.36 -8.36 -2.88
N GLY A 93 19.49 -7.64 -2.89
CA GLY A 93 20.81 -8.26 -2.72
C GLY A 93 20.86 -9.14 -1.47
N ALA A 94 20.41 -8.62 -0.32
CA ALA A 94 20.36 -9.36 0.94
C ALA A 94 19.49 -10.62 0.86
N SER A 95 18.32 -10.53 0.20
CA SER A 95 17.40 -11.68 0.05
C SER A 95 17.94 -12.81 -0.84
N LEU A 96 18.99 -12.55 -1.63
CA LEU A 96 19.56 -13.49 -2.60
C LEU A 96 20.90 -14.08 -2.16
N VAL A 97 21.40 -13.77 -0.96
CA VAL A 97 22.69 -14.30 -0.46
C VAL A 97 22.73 -15.83 -0.49
N GLU A 98 21.62 -16.49 -0.19
CA GLU A 98 21.49 -17.95 -0.24
C GLU A 98 21.65 -18.55 -1.64
N ASN A 99 21.53 -17.74 -2.70
CA ASN A 99 21.79 -18.17 -4.08
C ASN A 99 23.28 -18.14 -4.46
N ALA A 100 24.16 -17.54 -3.65
CA ALA A 100 25.59 -17.46 -3.92
C ALA A 100 26.32 -18.79 -3.61
N PRO A 101 27.52 -19.01 -4.18
CA PRO A 101 28.41 -20.10 -3.80
C PRO A 101 28.67 -20.13 -2.28
N LYS A 102 28.63 -21.32 -1.67
CA LYS A 102 28.70 -21.48 -0.20
C LYS A 102 29.94 -20.83 0.43
N ASP A 103 31.07 -20.90 -0.26
CA ASP A 103 32.35 -20.34 0.14
C ASP A 103 32.38 -18.80 0.15
N GLN A 104 31.40 -18.14 -0.47
CA GLN A 104 31.32 -16.67 -0.56
C GLN A 104 30.20 -16.06 0.30
N ARG A 105 29.35 -16.90 0.90
CA ARG A 105 28.17 -16.43 1.66
C ARG A 105 28.55 -15.68 2.93
N GLU A 106 29.61 -16.10 3.61
CA GLU A 106 30.04 -15.47 4.86
C GLU A 106 30.39 -13.99 4.65
N ASP A 107 31.18 -13.69 3.63
CA ASP A 107 31.54 -12.31 3.27
C ASP A 107 30.31 -11.48 2.87
N LEU A 108 29.37 -12.09 2.16
CA LEU A 108 28.09 -11.45 1.83
C LEU A 108 27.25 -11.16 3.06
N TYR A 109 27.19 -12.08 4.03
CA TYR A 109 26.48 -11.86 5.29
C TYR A 109 27.09 -10.74 6.12
N ILE A 110 28.42 -10.63 6.15
CA ILE A 110 29.12 -9.49 6.75
C ILE A 110 28.73 -8.19 6.06
N LEU A 111 28.65 -8.17 4.74
CA LEU A 111 28.23 -6.99 3.98
C LEU A 111 26.76 -6.63 4.24
N VAL A 112 25.85 -7.61 4.27
CA VAL A 112 24.44 -7.40 4.62
C VAL A 112 24.34 -6.80 6.02
N HIS A 113 25.02 -7.38 7.02
CA HIS A 113 25.03 -6.88 8.39
C HIS A 113 25.49 -5.41 8.45
N LYS A 114 26.57 -5.05 7.75
CA LYS A 114 27.03 -3.66 7.65
C LYS A 114 25.97 -2.74 7.04
N LYS A 115 25.34 -3.14 5.94
CA LYS A 115 24.30 -2.35 5.27
C LYS A 115 23.04 -2.17 6.12
N VAL A 116 22.69 -3.18 6.92
CA VAL A 116 21.62 -3.05 7.92
C VAL A 116 21.99 -1.99 8.95
N ILE A 117 23.21 -1.99 9.49
CA ILE A 117 23.67 -0.95 10.43
C ILE A 117 23.61 0.45 9.79
N ASP A 118 24.11 0.60 8.57
CA ASP A 118 24.10 1.87 7.83
C ASP A 118 22.66 2.39 7.66
N GLY A 119 21.74 1.49 7.30
CA GLY A 119 20.32 1.82 7.14
C GLY A 119 19.59 2.13 8.46
N LEU A 120 19.89 1.41 9.55
CA LEU A 120 19.35 1.66 10.89
C LEU A 120 19.82 3.01 11.46
N ASN A 121 21.03 3.44 11.12
CA ASN A 121 21.59 4.73 11.53
C ASN A 121 21.23 5.89 10.61
N ASN A 122 20.45 5.64 9.55
CA ASN A 122 19.96 6.69 8.67
C ASN A 122 18.97 7.61 9.41
N LYS A 123 18.89 8.88 9.03
CA LYS A 123 17.95 9.84 9.62
C LYS A 123 16.52 9.65 9.11
N ASP A 124 16.35 9.01 7.96
CA ASP A 124 15.04 8.74 7.38
C ASP A 124 14.42 7.47 7.98
N VAL A 125 13.31 7.64 8.69
CA VAL A 125 12.50 6.56 9.28
C VAL A 125 12.08 5.52 8.24
N HIS A 126 11.91 5.93 6.98
CA HIS A 126 11.62 5.01 5.87
C HIS A 126 12.79 4.06 5.60
N ILE A 127 14.02 4.59 5.55
CA ILE A 127 15.24 3.79 5.32
C ILE A 127 15.47 2.87 6.53
N GLN A 128 15.33 3.38 7.74
CA GLN A 128 15.42 2.58 8.98
C GLN A 128 14.46 1.39 8.93
N ARG A 129 13.20 1.61 8.51
CA ARG A 129 12.19 0.56 8.39
C ARG A 129 12.60 -0.54 7.41
N ILE A 130 13.22 -0.19 6.28
CA ILE A 130 13.66 -1.18 5.28
C ILE A 130 14.87 -1.94 5.83
N ALA A 131 15.80 -1.26 6.49
CA ALA A 131 16.93 -1.89 7.16
C ALA A 131 16.47 -2.90 8.24
N MET A 132 15.44 -2.58 9.03
CA MET A 132 14.83 -3.52 9.97
C MET A 132 14.27 -4.76 9.28
N ASN A 133 13.69 -4.63 8.07
CA ASN A 133 13.22 -5.78 7.30
C ASN A 133 14.38 -6.64 6.76
N MET A 134 15.57 -6.06 6.57
CA MET A 134 16.74 -6.78 6.11
C MET A 134 17.41 -7.62 7.22
N ILE A 135 17.10 -7.39 8.50
CA ILE A 135 17.61 -8.17 9.64
C ILE A 135 17.34 -9.67 9.46
N GLN A 136 16.20 -10.04 8.86
CA GLN A 136 15.86 -11.45 8.61
C GLN A 136 16.84 -12.17 7.67
N PHE A 137 17.62 -11.42 6.88
CA PHE A 137 18.62 -11.95 5.96
C PHE A 137 20.02 -12.00 6.59
N VAL A 138 20.16 -11.57 7.84
CA VAL A 138 21.41 -11.64 8.61
C VAL A 138 21.42 -12.94 9.42
N PRO A 139 22.53 -13.70 9.47
CA PRO A 139 22.64 -14.89 10.30
C PRO A 139 22.38 -14.61 11.79
N GLU A 140 21.71 -15.54 12.48
CA GLU A 140 21.26 -15.35 13.87
C GLU A 140 22.39 -14.95 14.84
N ASN A 141 23.60 -15.51 14.65
CA ASN A 141 24.78 -15.20 15.46
C ASN A 141 25.27 -13.75 15.33
N MET A 142 24.83 -13.02 14.31
CA MET A 142 25.16 -11.60 14.08
C MET A 142 23.98 -10.67 14.40
N GLN A 143 22.80 -11.18 14.73
CA GLN A 143 21.61 -10.34 14.93
C GLN A 143 21.59 -9.62 16.28
N GLU A 144 22.34 -10.06 17.28
CA GLU A 144 22.23 -9.52 18.64
C GLU A 144 22.49 -8.01 18.69
N GLN A 145 23.55 -7.54 18.04
CA GLN A 145 23.84 -6.10 17.93
C GLN A 145 22.73 -5.35 17.18
N LEU A 146 22.17 -5.93 16.13
CA LEU A 146 21.11 -5.31 15.34
C LEU A 146 19.82 -5.16 16.14
N LYS A 147 19.51 -6.12 17.02
CA LYS A 147 18.35 -6.05 17.92
C LYS A 147 18.47 -4.88 18.90
N GLU A 148 19.65 -4.66 19.47
CA GLU A 148 19.92 -3.53 20.36
C GLU A 148 19.78 -2.18 19.63
N ILE A 149 20.36 -2.04 18.43
CA ILE A 149 20.17 -0.81 17.62
C ILE A 149 18.69 -0.62 17.27
N THR A 150 17.98 -1.70 16.93
CA THR A 150 16.55 -1.64 16.60
C THR A 150 15.72 -1.13 17.78
N LEU A 151 16.04 -1.56 19.00
CA LEU A 151 15.41 -1.06 20.23
C LEU A 151 15.58 0.45 20.35
N GLU A 152 16.81 0.96 20.22
CA GLU A 152 17.11 2.40 20.30
C GLU A 152 16.27 3.18 19.29
N LYS A 153 16.20 2.72 18.03
CA LYS A 153 15.44 3.41 16.97
C LYS A 153 13.93 3.38 17.20
N ILE A 154 13.40 2.29 17.73
CA ILE A 154 11.98 2.22 18.11
C ILE A 154 11.68 3.22 19.23
N ILE A 155 12.54 3.32 20.24
CA ILE A 155 12.38 4.28 21.35
C ILE A 155 12.46 5.73 20.84
N GLU A 156 13.42 6.05 19.96
CA GLU A 156 13.53 7.36 19.32
C GLU A 156 12.23 7.76 18.62
N VAL A 157 11.62 6.84 17.86
CA VAL A 157 10.35 7.09 17.17
C VAL A 157 9.18 7.24 18.13
N PHE A 158 9.10 6.45 19.21
CA PHE A 158 8.05 6.64 20.21
C PHE A 158 8.16 7.97 20.97
N ASN A 159 9.34 8.57 21.03
CA ASN A 159 9.54 9.92 21.54
C ASN A 159 9.16 11.04 20.52
N SER A 160 8.89 10.69 19.25
CA SER A 160 8.33 11.62 18.27
C SER A 160 6.85 11.91 18.55
N HIS A 161 6.27 12.89 17.84
CA HIS A 161 4.84 13.22 17.92
C HIS A 161 4.00 12.61 16.78
N ASN A 162 4.56 11.64 16.05
CA ASN A 162 3.93 11.10 14.85
C ASN A 162 3.35 9.70 15.05
N VAL A 163 2.02 9.62 15.17
CA VAL A 163 1.28 8.38 15.42
C VAL A 163 1.39 7.39 14.25
N ASP A 164 1.58 7.87 13.02
CA ASP A 164 1.80 6.98 11.88
C ASP A 164 3.15 6.25 11.99
N GLU A 165 4.19 6.95 12.46
CA GLU A 165 5.51 6.36 12.68
C GLU A 165 5.50 5.42 13.89
N TRP A 166 4.78 5.77 14.97
CA TRP A 166 4.53 4.86 16.09
C TRP A 166 3.87 3.56 15.62
N ARG A 167 2.84 3.66 14.78
CA ARG A 167 2.13 2.52 14.20
C ARG A 167 3.08 1.61 13.43
N VAL A 168 3.97 2.19 12.60
CA VAL A 168 4.96 1.43 11.84
C VAL A 168 5.93 0.69 12.76
N MET A 169 6.45 1.35 13.79
CA MET A 169 7.43 0.76 14.71
C MET A 169 6.82 -0.24 15.68
N ALA A 170 5.56 -0.10 16.07
CA ALA A 170 4.85 -1.10 16.87
C ALA A 170 4.80 -2.47 16.17
N LYS A 171 4.74 -2.51 14.82
CA LYS A 171 4.81 -3.77 14.05
C LYS A 171 6.19 -4.45 14.11
N LYS A 172 7.21 -3.79 14.67
CA LYS A 172 8.61 -4.21 14.70
C LYS A 172 9.12 -4.63 16.09
N ILE A 173 8.27 -4.61 17.13
CA ILE A 173 8.64 -4.99 18.50
C ILE A 173 9.30 -6.37 18.56
N ASN A 174 8.86 -7.33 17.75
CA ASN A 174 9.43 -8.68 17.75
C ASN A 174 10.88 -8.74 17.20
N LEU A 175 11.41 -7.64 16.67
CA LEU A 175 12.79 -7.52 16.20
C LEU A 175 13.76 -7.01 17.28
N VAL A 176 13.30 -6.69 18.49
CA VAL A 176 14.18 -6.26 19.60
C VAL A 176 14.52 -7.42 20.54
N PRO A 177 15.49 -7.26 21.46
CA PRO A 177 15.80 -8.30 22.45
C PRO A 177 14.56 -8.72 23.24
N HIS A 178 14.35 -10.03 23.42
CA HIS A 178 13.15 -10.57 24.06
C HIS A 178 12.85 -9.90 25.42
N ARG A 179 13.90 -9.60 26.20
CA ARG A 179 13.82 -8.96 27.52
C ARG A 179 13.19 -7.56 27.50
N GLU A 180 13.22 -6.87 26.37
CA GLU A 180 12.71 -5.49 26.22
C GLU A 180 11.33 -5.43 25.56
N GLN A 181 10.85 -6.53 24.99
CA GLN A 181 9.61 -6.51 24.21
C GLN A 181 8.40 -6.15 25.07
N ASP A 182 8.34 -6.61 26.32
CA ASP A 182 7.21 -6.31 27.21
C ASP A 182 7.21 -4.83 27.62
N ASN A 183 8.39 -4.26 27.95
CA ASN A 183 8.54 -2.82 28.18
C ASN A 183 8.08 -2.00 26.97
N LEU A 184 8.43 -2.41 25.74
CA LEU A 184 7.96 -1.73 24.53
C LEU A 184 6.45 -1.85 24.32
N ARG A 185 5.84 -2.99 24.67
CA ARG A 185 4.39 -3.16 24.62
C ARG A 185 3.69 -2.21 25.60
N ASP A 186 4.25 -2.02 26.79
CA ASP A 186 3.75 -1.04 27.76
C ASP A 186 3.85 0.41 27.22
N ILE A 187 4.96 0.77 26.58
CA ILE A 187 5.10 2.07 25.90
C ILE A 187 4.04 2.21 24.79
N VAL A 188 3.79 1.17 24.00
CA VAL A 188 2.75 1.18 22.97
C VAL A 188 1.37 1.41 23.58
N TYR A 189 1.06 0.78 24.72
CA TYR A 189 -0.18 1.01 25.44
C TYR A 189 -0.34 2.50 25.81
N GLU A 190 0.68 3.13 26.40
CA GLU A 190 0.64 4.55 26.75
C GLU A 190 0.42 5.44 25.52
N LYS A 191 1.13 5.18 24.43
CA LYS A 191 1.00 5.92 23.17
C LYS A 191 -0.40 5.78 22.55
N ILE A 192 -1.01 4.60 22.66
CA ILE A 192 -2.39 4.38 22.21
C ILE A 192 -3.35 5.22 23.04
N VAL A 193 -3.25 5.18 24.37
CA VAL A 193 -4.12 5.98 25.26
C VAL A 193 -4.00 7.47 24.95
N ASP A 194 -2.78 7.98 24.81
CA ASP A 194 -2.52 9.38 24.42
C ASP A 194 -3.17 9.74 23.09
N ALA A 195 -3.04 8.87 22.08
CA ALA A 195 -3.60 9.11 20.76
C ALA A 195 -5.13 9.01 20.72
N LEU A 196 -5.73 8.09 21.48
CA LEU A 196 -7.19 7.96 21.61
C LEU A 196 -7.84 9.14 22.35
N ASN A 197 -7.07 9.87 23.16
CA ASN A 197 -7.51 11.08 23.85
C ASN A 197 -7.42 12.36 23.01
N LYS A 198 -6.80 12.31 21.82
CA LYS A 198 -6.77 13.44 20.89
C LYS A 198 -8.11 13.61 20.19
N ASN A 199 -8.48 14.85 19.84
CA ASN A 199 -9.75 15.16 19.16
C ASN A 199 -9.75 14.86 17.65
N ASP A 200 -8.67 14.34 17.09
CA ASP A 200 -8.59 13.99 15.67
C ASP A 200 -8.91 12.50 15.46
N LEU A 201 -10.04 12.20 14.81
CA LEU A 201 -10.46 10.83 14.54
C LEU A 201 -9.42 10.05 13.71
N ARG A 202 -8.64 10.69 12.84
CA ARG A 202 -7.61 9.99 12.06
C ARG A 202 -6.48 9.49 12.96
N ILE A 203 -6.10 10.30 13.94
CA ILE A 203 -5.12 9.89 14.96
C ILE A 203 -5.69 8.73 15.80
N GLN A 204 -6.95 8.80 16.20
CA GLN A 204 -7.61 7.72 16.94
C GLN A 204 -7.64 6.41 16.14
N ARG A 205 -7.88 6.47 14.83
CA ARG A 205 -7.85 5.30 13.94
C ARG A 205 -6.47 4.69 13.80
N LEU A 206 -5.44 5.52 13.65
CA LEU A 206 -4.06 5.04 13.61
C LEU A 206 -3.68 4.34 14.93
N ALA A 207 -4.14 4.87 16.06
CA ALA A 207 -3.98 4.24 17.37
C ALA A 207 -4.74 2.92 17.49
N ALA A 208 -5.97 2.83 16.96
CA ALA A 208 -6.75 1.60 16.95
C ALA A 208 -6.01 0.43 16.26
N VAL A 209 -5.28 0.70 15.17
CA VAL A 209 -4.46 -0.31 14.48
C VAL A 209 -3.36 -0.88 15.39
N MET A 210 -2.86 -0.07 16.33
CA MET A 210 -1.77 -0.43 17.24
C MET A 210 -2.21 -1.34 18.40
N VAL A 211 -3.51 -1.46 18.69
CA VAL A 211 -4.04 -2.19 19.87
C VAL A 211 -3.48 -3.62 19.97
N ARG A 212 -3.35 -4.31 18.83
CA ARG A 212 -2.79 -5.68 18.77
C ARG A 212 -1.33 -5.80 19.23
N TYR A 213 -0.61 -4.68 19.33
CA TYR A 213 0.79 -4.61 19.76
C TYR A 213 0.94 -4.12 21.21
N ALA A 214 -0.17 -3.80 21.90
CA ALA A 214 -0.17 -3.55 23.34
C ALA A 214 -0.08 -4.89 24.12
N PRO A 215 0.16 -4.86 25.45
CA PRO A 215 0.19 -6.08 26.26
C PRO A 215 -1.13 -6.83 26.14
N THR A 216 -1.10 -8.15 25.98
CA THR A 216 -2.30 -8.98 25.75
C THR A 216 -3.38 -8.74 26.81
N SER A 217 -2.99 -8.55 28.06
CA SER A 217 -3.89 -8.27 29.19
C SER A 217 -4.63 -6.92 29.10
N LYS A 218 -4.18 -6.01 28.24
CA LYS A 218 -4.73 -4.66 28.03
C LYS A 218 -5.50 -4.50 26.72
N GLN A 219 -5.42 -5.46 25.81
CA GLN A 219 -6.02 -5.34 24.48
C GLN A 219 -7.54 -5.21 24.55
N THR A 220 -8.22 -6.04 25.36
CA THR A 220 -9.69 -5.97 25.52
C THR A 220 -10.18 -4.60 26.04
N GLU A 221 -9.43 -3.99 26.98
CA GLU A 221 -9.73 -2.65 27.50
C GLU A 221 -9.59 -1.58 26.40
N LEU A 222 -8.49 -1.62 25.65
CA LEU A 222 -8.27 -0.70 24.54
C LEU A 222 -9.31 -0.87 23.41
N GLU A 223 -9.68 -2.10 23.08
CA GLU A 223 -10.74 -2.40 22.10
C GLU A 223 -12.08 -1.79 22.54
N HIS A 224 -12.39 -1.83 23.84
CA HIS A 224 -13.58 -1.19 24.38
C HIS A 224 -13.53 0.33 24.18
N ILE A 225 -12.41 0.98 24.54
CA ILE A 225 -12.23 2.43 24.36
C ILE A 225 -12.35 2.82 22.88
N VAL A 226 -11.70 2.09 21.98
CA VAL A 226 -11.79 2.32 20.53
C VAL A 226 -13.24 2.26 20.05
N ARG A 227 -14.00 1.26 20.50
CA ARG A 227 -15.42 1.11 20.17
C ARG A 227 -16.25 2.30 20.67
N GLU A 228 -16.01 2.77 21.89
CA GLU A 228 -16.69 3.95 22.42
C GLU A 228 -16.41 5.21 21.59
N LYS A 229 -15.16 5.39 21.14
CA LYS A 229 -14.78 6.53 20.26
C LYS A 229 -15.50 6.46 18.92
N PHE A 230 -15.56 5.28 18.30
CA PHE A 230 -16.29 5.07 17.05
C PHE A 230 -17.79 5.36 17.21
N GLU A 231 -18.44 4.81 18.23
CA GLU A 231 -19.87 5.02 18.48
C GLU A 231 -20.20 6.46 18.87
N LEU A 232 -19.31 7.15 19.57
CA LEU A 232 -19.46 8.58 19.85
C LEU A 232 -19.37 9.41 18.56
N ALA A 233 -18.35 9.18 17.72
CA ALA A 233 -18.20 9.86 16.44
C ALA A 233 -19.41 9.62 15.53
N LYS A 234 -19.93 8.39 15.53
CA LYS A 234 -21.13 8.00 14.80
C LYS A 234 -22.38 8.74 15.29
N ARG A 235 -22.62 8.79 16.61
CA ARG A 235 -23.74 9.55 17.19
C ARG A 235 -23.67 11.05 16.91
N ASN A 236 -22.46 11.59 16.82
CA ASN A 236 -22.21 12.99 16.49
C ASN A 236 -22.27 13.29 14.98
N GLY A 237 -22.58 12.30 14.13
CA GLY A 237 -22.68 12.50 12.68
C GLY A 237 -21.34 12.82 12.00
N MET A 238 -20.20 12.51 12.62
CA MET A 238 -18.84 12.80 12.12
C MET A 238 -18.40 11.82 11.03
N PHE A 239 -19.31 11.41 10.14
CA PHE A 239 -19.09 10.32 9.19
C PHE A 239 -17.98 10.64 8.19
N LYS A 240 -17.87 11.90 7.76
CA LYS A 240 -16.81 12.36 6.86
C LYS A 240 -15.44 12.20 7.51
N GLU A 241 -15.32 12.57 8.79
CA GLU A 241 -14.10 12.50 9.56
C GLU A 241 -13.70 11.05 9.86
N ILE A 242 -14.68 10.18 10.15
CA ILE A 242 -14.48 8.74 10.37
C ILE A 242 -13.81 8.09 9.16
N VAL A 243 -14.25 8.42 7.94
CA VAL A 243 -13.78 7.75 6.72
C VAL A 243 -12.66 8.51 6.00
N ARG A 244 -12.29 9.71 6.46
CA ARG A 244 -11.29 10.55 5.79
C ARG A 244 -9.95 9.85 5.67
N SER A 245 -9.34 9.87 4.48
CA SER A 245 -8.01 9.32 4.24
C SER A 245 -6.95 9.91 5.17
N SER A 246 -6.05 9.04 5.64
CA SER A 246 -4.88 9.43 6.45
C SER A 246 -3.70 9.89 5.58
N LEU A 247 -3.82 9.83 4.24
CA LEU A 247 -2.72 10.07 3.29
C LEU A 247 -2.10 11.48 3.39
N TYR A 248 -2.92 12.50 3.65
CA TYR A 248 -2.50 13.91 3.72
C TYR A 248 -2.27 14.42 5.15
N LEU A 249 -2.21 13.54 6.15
CA LEU A 249 -2.07 13.91 7.57
C LEU A 249 -0.82 14.78 7.82
N LYS A 250 0.31 14.46 7.18
CA LYS A 250 1.56 15.26 7.30
C LYS A 250 1.49 16.60 6.55
N SER A 251 0.64 16.71 5.53
CA SER A 251 0.54 17.85 4.62
C SER A 251 -0.57 18.83 5.01
N GLU A 252 -1.22 18.62 6.15
CA GLU A 252 -2.43 19.35 6.53
C GLU A 252 -2.25 20.85 6.67
N ARG A 253 -1.12 21.26 7.24
CA ARG A 253 -0.78 22.66 7.48
C ARG A 253 -0.40 23.41 6.21
N LYS A 254 -0.31 22.73 5.06
CA LYS A 254 0.01 23.36 3.77
C LYS A 254 -1.23 24.01 3.18
N SER A 255 -1.04 25.21 2.61
CA SER A 255 -2.11 26.04 2.08
C SER A 255 -2.96 25.32 1.03
N ASP A 256 -4.28 25.44 1.18
CA ASP A 256 -5.24 24.93 0.20
C ASP A 256 -5.39 25.86 -1.03
N SER A 257 -4.83 27.08 -1.00
CA SER A 257 -4.97 28.05 -2.10
C SER A 257 -3.94 27.86 -3.23
N THR A 258 -2.77 27.30 -2.92
CA THR A 258 -1.65 27.21 -3.86
C THR A 258 -1.39 25.77 -4.27
N PHE A 259 -1.38 25.52 -5.58
CA PHE A 259 -1.01 24.20 -6.10
C PHE A 259 0.45 23.90 -5.75
N SER A 260 0.69 22.74 -5.17
CA SER A 260 2.03 22.22 -4.91
C SER A 260 2.06 20.70 -4.98
N ARG A 261 3.28 20.15 -5.01
CA ARG A 261 3.55 18.72 -5.06
C ARG A 261 4.42 18.34 -3.87
N GLU A 262 4.17 17.17 -3.33
CA GLU A 262 4.98 16.61 -2.25
C GLU A 262 5.25 15.14 -2.53
N VAL A 263 6.52 14.75 -2.44
CA VAL A 263 6.91 13.34 -2.55
C VAL A 263 6.42 12.62 -1.30
N PHE A 264 5.62 11.58 -1.51
CA PHE A 264 5.19 10.66 -0.48
C PHE A 264 6.14 9.47 -0.46
N ALA A 265 7.06 9.46 0.51
CA ALA A 265 8.03 8.40 0.66
C ALA A 265 7.34 7.06 0.98
N LYS A 266 7.29 6.17 -0.01
CA LYS A 266 6.83 4.79 0.13
C LYS A 266 7.72 3.87 -0.73
N THR A 267 7.60 2.56 -0.51
CA THR A 267 8.41 1.55 -1.22
C THR A 267 7.76 1.19 -2.56
N GLY A 268 8.55 0.93 -3.60
CA GLY A 268 8.08 0.38 -4.88
C GLY A 268 7.93 1.44 -5.98
N SER A 269 6.95 2.33 -5.84
CA SER A 269 6.75 3.48 -6.72
C SER A 269 6.89 4.80 -5.97
N ASP A 270 7.41 5.83 -6.64
CA ASP A 270 7.25 7.19 -6.12
C ASP A 270 5.76 7.53 -6.19
N THR A 271 5.21 8.06 -5.09
CA THR A 271 3.90 8.71 -5.11
C THR A 271 4.12 10.19 -4.91
N THR A 272 3.52 11.02 -5.76
CA THR A 272 3.45 12.46 -5.54
C THR A 272 2.05 12.84 -5.08
N LEU A 273 1.95 13.42 -3.88
CA LEU A 273 0.73 14.06 -3.40
C LEU A 273 0.53 15.37 -4.15
N LEU A 274 -0.68 15.56 -4.67
CA LEU A 274 -1.10 16.84 -5.22
C LEU A 274 -1.80 17.64 -4.12
N LEU A 275 -1.32 18.86 -3.88
CA LEU A 275 -1.82 19.75 -2.83
C LEU A 275 -2.47 20.99 -3.43
N GLY A 276 -3.33 21.63 -2.64
CA GLY A 276 -4.04 22.85 -3.01
C GLY A 276 -5.15 22.65 -4.04
N LYS A 277 -6.05 23.64 -4.11
CA LYS A 277 -7.21 23.70 -5.01
C LYS A 277 -8.05 22.42 -4.93
N GLN A 278 -8.60 21.96 -6.05
CA GLN A 278 -9.38 20.73 -6.12
C GLN A 278 -8.55 19.42 -6.08
N PHE A 279 -7.23 19.48 -5.90
CA PHE A 279 -6.38 18.27 -6.02
C PHE A 279 -6.16 17.55 -4.69
N LYS A 280 -5.99 18.30 -3.59
CA LYS A 280 -5.84 17.75 -2.25
C LYS A 280 -7.05 16.87 -1.90
N ASP A 281 -6.79 15.71 -1.29
CA ASP A 281 -7.78 14.70 -0.94
C ASP A 281 -8.54 14.07 -2.14
N ASN A 282 -8.20 14.40 -3.39
CA ASN A 282 -8.89 13.90 -4.59
C ASN A 282 -7.96 13.15 -5.55
N LEU A 283 -6.72 13.59 -5.71
CA LEU A 283 -5.81 13.10 -6.74
C LEU A 283 -4.38 12.92 -6.24
N ILE A 284 -3.76 11.82 -6.66
CA ILE A 284 -2.33 11.55 -6.51
C ILE A 284 -1.72 11.17 -7.86
N LEU A 285 -0.39 11.29 -7.96
CA LEU A 285 0.38 10.72 -9.06
C LEU A 285 1.14 9.51 -8.56
N ARG A 286 0.96 8.37 -9.24
CA ARG A 286 1.80 7.18 -9.10
C ARG A 286 2.86 7.22 -10.20
N HIS A 287 4.11 7.00 -9.85
CA HIS A 287 5.22 6.87 -10.78
C HIS A 287 5.58 5.38 -10.84
N ILE A 288 5.03 4.67 -11.83
CA ILE A 288 5.02 3.20 -11.86
C ILE A 288 5.67 2.68 -13.13
N GLU A 289 6.38 1.56 -13.05
CA GLU A 289 7.01 0.94 -14.21
C GLU A 289 5.97 0.39 -15.19
N GLU A 290 6.33 0.31 -16.47
CA GLU A 290 5.41 -0.14 -17.52
C GLU A 290 4.81 -1.53 -17.26
N PRO A 291 5.58 -2.57 -16.86
CA PRO A 291 5.00 -3.89 -16.61
C PRO A 291 3.93 -3.87 -15.52
N CYS A 292 4.19 -3.13 -14.44
CA CYS A 292 3.27 -2.95 -13.32
C CYS A 292 2.02 -2.16 -13.74
N PHE A 293 2.19 -1.09 -14.51
CA PHE A 293 1.07 -0.37 -15.11
C PHE A 293 0.26 -1.23 -16.07
N SER A 294 0.91 -2.11 -16.84
CA SER A 294 0.27 -3.02 -17.78
C SER A 294 -0.61 -4.04 -17.06
N ALA A 295 -0.18 -4.52 -15.89
CA ALA A 295 -0.98 -5.37 -15.01
C ALA A 295 -2.15 -4.59 -14.40
N TRP A 296 -1.92 -3.40 -13.86
CA TRP A 296 -2.97 -2.51 -13.35
C TRP A 296 -4.04 -2.23 -14.40
N ARG A 297 -3.61 -1.83 -15.61
CA ARG A 297 -4.49 -1.55 -16.75
C ARG A 297 -5.33 -2.77 -17.11
N LYS A 298 -4.72 -3.96 -17.21
CA LYS A 298 -5.45 -5.20 -17.49
C LYS A 298 -6.54 -5.44 -16.45
N ALA A 299 -6.22 -5.31 -15.16
CA ALA A 299 -7.21 -5.46 -14.10
C ALA A 299 -8.32 -4.40 -14.21
N TYR A 300 -7.97 -3.13 -14.40
CA TYR A 300 -8.92 -2.01 -14.50
C TYR A 300 -9.87 -2.13 -15.70
N GLU A 301 -9.40 -2.63 -16.84
CA GLU A 301 -10.21 -2.75 -18.07
C GLU A 301 -11.10 -4.01 -18.10
N SER A 302 -10.89 -4.97 -17.20
CA SER A 302 -11.58 -6.28 -17.18
C SER A 302 -13.01 -6.24 -16.61
N HIS A 303 -13.80 -5.24 -17.00
CA HIS A 303 -15.18 -5.01 -16.53
C HIS A 303 -16.09 -6.26 -16.63
N ASN A 304 -15.93 -7.07 -17.66
CA ASN A 304 -16.70 -8.31 -17.81
C ASN A 304 -16.40 -9.31 -16.68
N ASN A 305 -15.12 -9.53 -16.34
CA ASN A 305 -14.72 -10.41 -15.24
C ASN A 305 -15.26 -9.89 -13.90
N TRP A 306 -15.19 -8.58 -13.66
CA TRP A 306 -15.74 -7.95 -12.46
C TRP A 306 -17.26 -8.11 -12.37
N SER A 307 -17.97 -7.88 -13.46
CA SER A 307 -19.42 -8.06 -13.51
C SER A 307 -19.83 -9.52 -13.30
N MET A 308 -19.08 -10.48 -13.86
CA MET A 308 -19.31 -11.92 -13.63
C MET A 308 -19.05 -12.33 -12.18
N ALA A 309 -18.10 -11.70 -11.49
CA ALA A 309 -17.85 -11.90 -10.06
C ALA A 309 -18.90 -11.23 -9.14
N GLY A 310 -19.86 -10.50 -9.75
CA GLY A 310 -20.99 -9.87 -9.08
C GLY A 310 -20.71 -8.45 -8.60
N PHE A 311 -19.68 -7.78 -9.12
CA PHE A 311 -19.47 -6.35 -8.89
C PHE A 311 -20.28 -5.51 -9.89
N ASP A 312 -20.91 -4.44 -9.40
CA ASP A 312 -21.53 -3.38 -10.22
C ASP A 312 -20.55 -2.22 -10.51
N TYR A 313 -19.28 -2.39 -10.12
CA TYR A 313 -18.18 -1.45 -10.32
C TYR A 313 -16.86 -2.18 -10.60
N VAL A 314 -15.81 -1.45 -10.99
CA VAL A 314 -14.46 -2.00 -11.11
C VAL A 314 -13.71 -1.80 -9.79
N PRO A 315 -13.39 -2.87 -9.02
CA PRO A 315 -12.81 -2.78 -7.68
C PRO A 315 -11.27 -2.61 -7.70
N ILE A 316 -10.78 -1.83 -8.65
CA ILE A 316 -9.36 -1.57 -8.86
C ILE A 316 -9.13 -0.06 -8.77
N GLU A 317 -7.96 0.33 -8.26
CA GLU A 317 -7.57 1.73 -8.13
C GLU A 317 -7.92 2.55 -9.39
N PRO A 318 -8.65 3.66 -9.24
CA PRO A 318 -9.16 4.42 -10.37
C PRO A 318 -8.05 5.09 -11.17
N VAL A 319 -8.07 4.94 -12.50
CA VAL A 319 -7.12 5.58 -13.40
C VAL A 319 -7.79 6.73 -14.16
N TYR A 320 -7.28 7.94 -13.99
CA TYR A 320 -7.85 9.15 -14.61
C TYR A 320 -7.17 9.46 -15.93
N SER A 321 -5.83 9.51 -15.87
CA SER A 321 -4.96 9.80 -16.98
C SER A 321 -3.62 9.18 -16.69
N PHE A 322 -2.86 8.93 -17.74
CA PHE A 322 -1.51 8.43 -17.60
C PHE A 322 -0.66 8.94 -18.75
N ARG A 323 0.65 9.01 -18.51
CA ARG A 323 1.64 9.43 -19.50
C ARG A 323 2.96 8.71 -19.23
N TYR A 324 3.52 8.11 -20.27
CA TYR A 324 4.90 7.63 -20.21
C TYR A 324 5.85 8.82 -20.19
N ASP A 325 6.79 8.79 -19.25
CA ASP A 325 7.87 9.74 -19.15
C ASP A 325 9.15 9.08 -19.66
N HIS A 326 9.67 9.60 -20.77
CA HIS A 326 10.84 9.03 -21.43
C HIS A 326 12.14 9.27 -20.66
N GLU A 327 12.20 10.29 -19.80
CA GLU A 327 13.40 10.60 -19.01
C GLU A 327 13.51 9.63 -17.83
N SER A 328 12.46 9.53 -17.03
CA SER A 328 12.40 8.61 -15.89
C SER A 328 12.14 7.16 -16.29
N LYS A 329 11.67 6.92 -17.52
CA LYS A 329 11.20 5.62 -18.03
C LYS A 329 10.00 5.03 -17.25
N LEU A 330 9.29 5.87 -16.50
CA LEU A 330 8.12 5.50 -15.71
C LEU A 330 6.83 5.94 -16.39
N VAL A 331 5.73 5.28 -16.04
CA VAL A 331 4.37 5.73 -16.33
C VAL A 331 3.89 6.58 -15.16
N ASN A 332 3.62 7.85 -15.45
CA ASN A 332 2.97 8.75 -14.51
C ASN A 332 1.46 8.57 -14.59
N VAL A 333 0.84 8.04 -13.55
CA VAL A 333 -0.60 7.74 -13.49
C VAL A 333 -1.28 8.66 -12.49
N ALA A 334 -2.22 9.48 -12.98
CA ALA A 334 -3.12 10.22 -12.11
C ALA A 334 -4.23 9.29 -11.61
N SER A 335 -4.31 9.16 -10.29
CA SER A 335 -5.18 8.22 -9.59
C SER A 335 -6.00 8.92 -8.51
N GLY A 336 -7.16 8.34 -8.20
CA GLY A 336 -8.15 8.89 -7.26
C GLY A 336 -7.84 8.53 -5.83
N VAL A 337 -7.95 9.52 -4.95
CA VAL A 337 -7.85 9.29 -3.50
C VAL A 337 -9.18 8.74 -2.99
N LEU A 338 -9.13 7.55 -2.40
CA LEU A 338 -10.28 6.90 -1.78
C LEU A 338 -10.43 7.33 -0.32
N ASP A 339 -11.41 6.78 0.40
CA ASP A 339 -11.70 7.16 1.78
C ASP A 339 -10.65 6.55 2.74
N ILE A 340 -10.99 5.47 3.44
CA ILE A 340 -10.14 4.83 4.46
C ILE A 340 -9.67 3.45 3.97
N ASN A 341 -8.48 2.99 4.40
CA ASN A 341 -8.07 1.60 4.13
C ASN A 341 -8.77 0.60 5.07
N LEU A 342 -8.80 -0.66 4.63
CA LEU A 342 -9.50 -1.75 5.32
C LEU A 342 -8.87 -2.04 6.69
N GLU A 343 -7.54 -1.91 6.84
CA GLU A 343 -6.85 -2.11 8.12
C GLU A 343 -7.35 -1.11 9.19
N GLU A 344 -7.38 0.18 8.85
CA GLU A 344 -7.87 1.24 9.75
C GLU A 344 -9.37 1.10 10.01
N TRP A 345 -10.17 0.73 9.00
CA TRP A 345 -11.61 0.52 9.15
C TRP A 345 -11.92 -0.63 10.11
N HIS A 346 -11.31 -1.79 9.91
CA HIS A 346 -11.50 -2.96 10.76
C HIS A 346 -11.04 -2.71 12.19
N ALA A 347 -9.94 -1.97 12.36
CA ALA A 347 -9.42 -1.63 13.68
C ALA A 347 -10.35 -0.67 14.44
N PHE A 348 -10.93 0.32 13.76
CA PHE A 348 -11.72 1.37 14.42
C PHE A 348 -13.21 1.04 14.56
N SER A 349 -13.81 0.44 13.52
CA SER A 349 -15.26 0.16 13.46
C SER A 349 -15.65 -1.22 14.03
N GLY A 350 -14.66 -2.04 14.40
CA GLY A 350 -14.83 -3.39 14.92
C GLY A 350 -15.39 -4.36 13.87
N ASN A 351 -16.65 -4.77 14.06
CA ASN A 351 -17.34 -5.75 13.20
C ASN A 351 -18.20 -5.10 12.11
N THR A 352 -18.27 -3.78 12.04
CA THR A 352 -19.11 -3.07 11.08
C THR A 352 -18.68 -3.42 9.65
N PHE A 353 -19.53 -4.14 8.91
CA PHE A 353 -19.30 -4.63 7.54
C PHE A 353 -18.12 -5.59 7.35
N ARG A 354 -17.56 -6.17 8.42
CA ARG A 354 -16.35 -6.97 8.33
C ARG A 354 -16.48 -8.14 7.34
N ASP A 355 -17.51 -8.96 7.53
CA ASP A 355 -17.75 -10.15 6.70
C ASP A 355 -18.01 -9.80 5.24
N ASP A 356 -18.77 -8.74 4.98
CA ASP A 356 -19.07 -8.27 3.62
C ASP A 356 -17.81 -7.77 2.90
N LEU A 357 -16.95 -7.04 3.60
CA LEU A 357 -15.70 -6.51 3.05
C LEU A 357 -14.66 -7.61 2.82
N ASP A 358 -14.54 -8.56 3.74
CA ASP A 358 -13.63 -9.71 3.61
C ASP A 358 -14.06 -10.62 2.45
N LYS A 359 -15.37 -10.77 2.24
CA LYS A 359 -15.93 -11.48 1.07
C LYS A 359 -15.63 -10.74 -0.23
N GLN A 360 -15.80 -9.42 -0.28
CA GLN A 360 -15.45 -8.64 -1.47
C GLN A 360 -13.95 -8.69 -1.76
N LYS A 361 -13.09 -8.54 -0.75
CA LYS A 361 -11.64 -8.71 -0.85
C LYS A 361 -11.27 -10.07 -1.45
N SER A 362 -11.85 -11.15 -0.93
CA SER A 362 -11.59 -12.52 -1.41
C SER A 362 -11.99 -12.69 -2.88
N LYS A 363 -13.12 -12.10 -3.30
CA LYS A 363 -13.53 -12.08 -4.71
C LYS A 363 -12.56 -11.31 -5.59
N ILE A 364 -12.04 -10.16 -5.13
CA ILE A 364 -11.05 -9.38 -5.89
C ILE A 364 -9.82 -10.23 -6.19
N LEU A 365 -9.30 -10.92 -5.17
CA LEU A 365 -8.12 -11.77 -5.31
C LEU A 365 -8.38 -12.96 -6.24
N ALA A 366 -9.57 -13.57 -6.18
CA ALA A 366 -9.94 -14.65 -7.08
C ALA A 366 -9.94 -14.19 -8.55
N VAL A 367 -10.55 -13.03 -8.84
CA VAL A 367 -10.58 -12.49 -10.22
C VAL A 367 -9.18 -12.12 -10.71
N LEU A 368 -8.30 -11.55 -9.86
CA LEU A 368 -6.93 -11.28 -10.26
C LEU A 368 -6.17 -12.56 -10.64
N LYS A 369 -6.38 -13.64 -9.88
CA LYS A 369 -5.81 -14.95 -10.20
C LYS A 369 -6.33 -15.46 -11.55
N ASP A 370 -7.62 -15.33 -11.82
CA ASP A 370 -8.22 -15.72 -13.12
C ASP A 370 -7.69 -14.86 -14.29
N LEU A 371 -7.33 -13.60 -14.01
CA LEU A 371 -6.69 -12.70 -14.97
C LEU A 371 -5.18 -12.96 -15.10
N ASN A 372 -4.61 -13.93 -14.40
CA ASN A 372 -3.17 -14.20 -14.34
C ASN A 372 -2.37 -12.96 -13.92
N ILE A 373 -2.83 -12.28 -12.86
CA ILE A 373 -2.19 -11.10 -12.28
C ILE A 373 -1.82 -11.43 -10.84
N ASP A 374 -0.54 -11.30 -10.51
CA ASP A 374 -0.07 -11.26 -9.12
C ASP A 374 0.07 -9.79 -8.71
N HIS A 375 -0.58 -9.40 -7.61
CA HIS A 375 -0.47 -8.05 -7.06
C HIS A 375 0.84 -7.84 -6.27
N GLY A 376 1.49 -8.92 -5.83
CA GLY A 376 2.73 -8.90 -5.05
C GLY A 376 2.53 -8.60 -3.56
N HIS A 377 1.59 -7.72 -3.19
CA HIS A 377 1.36 -7.32 -1.78
C HIS A 377 -0.08 -6.92 -1.42
N PRO A 378 -1.09 -7.81 -1.58
CA PRO A 378 -2.50 -7.50 -1.31
C PRO A 378 -2.87 -7.60 0.19
N ASN A 379 -2.26 -6.79 1.05
CA ASN A 379 -2.61 -6.69 2.46
C ASN A 379 -3.78 -5.71 2.71
N ASP A 380 -4.36 -5.71 3.91
CA ASP A 380 -5.52 -4.86 4.24
C ASP A 380 -5.25 -3.36 4.08
N SER A 381 -4.02 -2.90 4.26
CA SER A 381 -3.65 -1.50 4.01
C SER A 381 -3.69 -1.10 2.54
N ASN A 382 -3.63 -2.08 1.62
CA ASN A 382 -3.74 -1.88 0.17
C ASN A 382 -5.16 -2.10 -0.37
N PHE A 383 -6.13 -2.35 0.51
CA PHE A 383 -7.55 -2.28 0.16
C PHE A 383 -8.15 -1.00 0.73
N CYS A 384 -8.67 -0.13 -0.12
CA CYS A 384 -9.29 1.13 0.26
C CYS A 384 -10.80 1.09 0.04
N LEU A 385 -11.53 1.75 0.93
CA LEU A 385 -12.98 1.84 0.91
C LEU A 385 -13.41 3.14 0.22
N ARG A 386 -14.58 3.09 -0.42
CA ARG A 386 -15.36 4.27 -0.83
C ARG A 386 -16.77 4.11 -0.29
N PHE A 387 -17.13 4.98 0.64
CA PHE A 387 -18.48 5.01 1.18
C PHE A 387 -19.44 5.67 0.20
N HIS A 388 -20.67 5.17 0.21
CA HIS A 388 -21.76 5.81 -0.51
C HIS A 388 -22.00 7.21 0.03
N ARG A 389 -22.46 8.09 -0.83
CA ARG A 389 -22.82 9.46 -0.44
C ARG A 389 -24.27 9.76 -0.82
N ASP A 390 -24.96 10.49 0.05
CA ASP A 390 -26.31 10.98 -0.25
C ASP A 390 -26.28 12.14 -1.26
N LYS A 391 -27.47 12.69 -1.56
CA LYS A 391 -27.62 13.79 -2.53
C LYS A 391 -26.86 15.06 -2.12
N ASP A 392 -26.67 15.25 -0.81
CA ASP A 392 -25.93 16.39 -0.25
C ASP A 392 -24.43 16.09 -0.15
N GLY A 393 -24.02 14.87 -0.52
CA GLY A 393 -22.66 14.34 -0.48
C GLY A 393 -22.16 13.92 0.89
N SER A 394 -23.06 13.80 1.85
CA SER A 394 -22.74 13.28 3.17
C SER A 394 -22.48 11.80 3.08
N VAL A 395 -21.52 11.32 3.86
CA VAL A 395 -21.12 9.92 3.89
C VAL A 395 -22.25 9.08 4.50
N ASP A 396 -22.67 8.03 3.80
CA ASP A 396 -23.66 7.06 4.26
C ASP A 396 -22.95 5.80 4.77
N ILE A 397 -22.83 5.70 6.10
CA ILE A 397 -22.24 4.55 6.80
C ILE A 397 -23.27 3.45 7.10
N SER A 398 -24.51 3.57 6.63
CA SER A 398 -25.54 2.53 6.80
C SER A 398 -25.45 1.44 5.72
N LYS A 399 -24.72 1.74 4.63
CA LYS A 399 -24.48 0.82 3.52
C LYS A 399 -23.05 0.31 3.55
N VAL A 400 -22.89 -0.95 3.15
CA VAL A 400 -21.58 -1.55 2.92
C VAL A 400 -20.83 -0.70 1.89
N PRO A 401 -19.61 -0.20 2.19
CA PRO A 401 -18.86 0.60 1.24
C PRO A 401 -18.28 -0.29 0.12
N ARG A 402 -17.96 0.35 -1.00
CA ARG A 402 -17.21 -0.30 -2.09
C ARG A 402 -15.75 -0.43 -1.70
N ILE A 403 -15.14 -1.59 -1.93
CA ILE A 403 -13.72 -1.85 -1.70
C ILE A 403 -12.95 -1.83 -3.02
N TYR A 404 -11.75 -1.25 -3.02
CA TYR A 404 -10.85 -1.14 -4.16
C TYR A 404 -9.46 -1.60 -3.76
N LEU A 405 -8.85 -2.47 -4.57
CA LEU A 405 -7.44 -2.78 -4.43
C LEU A 405 -6.60 -1.67 -5.04
N ILE A 406 -5.60 -1.21 -4.30
CA ILE A 406 -4.68 -0.13 -4.70
C ILE A 406 -3.23 -0.60 -4.65
N ASP A 407 -2.32 0.25 -5.14
CA ASP A 407 -0.88 0.06 -5.01
C ASP A 407 -0.30 -1.07 -5.88
N PHE A 408 -0.56 -0.97 -7.19
CA PHE A 408 -0.11 -1.94 -8.20
C PHE A 408 1.40 -1.90 -8.52
N ASP A 409 2.23 -1.26 -7.71
CA ASP A 409 3.65 -1.03 -8.03
C ASP A 409 4.55 -2.26 -7.97
N LYS A 410 4.03 -3.39 -7.47
CA LYS A 410 4.64 -4.71 -7.56
C LYS A 410 3.83 -5.70 -8.40
N ALA A 411 2.80 -5.22 -9.08
CA ALA A 411 1.92 -6.10 -9.83
C ALA A 411 2.62 -6.63 -11.09
N VAL A 412 2.46 -7.92 -11.36
CA VAL A 412 3.02 -8.56 -12.55
C VAL A 412 1.97 -9.46 -13.19
N LYS A 413 2.07 -9.62 -14.52
CA LYS A 413 1.35 -10.70 -15.20
C LYS A 413 2.13 -11.99 -14.97
N LEU A 414 1.43 -13.03 -14.53
CA LEU A 414 1.98 -14.37 -14.35
C LEU A 414 2.20 -15.07 -15.68
#